data_AF-A0AAV6U820-F1
#
_entry.id   AF-A0AAV6U820-F1
#
_cell.length_a   1.000
_cell.length_b   1.000
_cell.length_c   1.000
_cell.angle_alpha   90.00
_cell.angle_beta   90.00
_cell.angle_gamma   90.00
#
_symmetry.space_group_name_H-M   'P 1'
#
loop_
_entity.id
_entity.type
_entity.pdbx_description
1 polymer ?
#
loop_
_entity_poly.entity_id
_entity_poly.type
_entity_poly.pdbx_seq_one_letter_code
_entity_poly.pdbx_strand_id
1 'polypeptide(L)'
;MEEKLKGLKTQKKVTKSSLTRLKNKLDKDINDLDLIDLNVRRSRLVKISDEIEAIFNGIFETCDEKEIDEYCEEKEVIMDECDELLANLNRSLLKFSKNPESNTRPGVM
;
A
#
# COMPACT_ATOMS: atom_id res chain seq x y z
N MET A 1 -21.35 15.21 -15.23
CA MET A 1 -20.14 15.30 -14.38
C MET A 1 -20.35 14.63 -13.02
N GLU A 2 -21.53 14.77 -12.40
CA GLU A 2 -21.86 14.14 -11.10
C GLU A 2 -21.69 12.61 -11.04
N GLU A 3 -22.03 11.87 -12.11
CA GLU A 3 -21.90 10.41 -12.12
C GLU A 3 -20.43 9.94 -12.11
N LYS A 4 -19.54 10.68 -12.79
CA LYS A 4 -18.10 10.39 -12.85
C LYS A 4 -17.46 10.61 -11.47
N LEU A 5 -17.76 11.72 -10.82
CA LEU A 5 -17.26 12.03 -9.47
C LEU A 5 -17.78 11.02 -8.43
N LYS A 6 -19.05 10.60 -8.52
CA LYS A 6 -19.62 9.57 -7.64
C LYS A 6 -18.95 8.20 -7.82
N GLY A 7 -18.61 7.85 -9.06
CA GLY A 7 -17.81 6.66 -9.37
C GLY A 7 -16.42 6.71 -8.72
N LEU A 8 -15.71 7.82 -8.89
CA LEU A 8 -14.38 8.04 -8.30
C LEU A 8 -14.41 7.99 -6.77
N LYS A 9 -15.40 8.62 -6.12
CA LYS A 9 -15.58 8.56 -4.66
C LYS A 9 -15.82 7.13 -4.16
N THR A 10 -16.56 6.33 -4.92
CA THR A 10 -16.83 4.92 -4.59
C THR A 10 -15.56 4.09 -4.75
N GLN A 11 -14.82 4.27 -5.86
CA GLN A 11 -13.55 3.59 -6.10
C GLN A 11 -12.53 3.94 -5.01
N LYS A 12 -12.40 5.22 -4.64
CA LYS A 12 -11.58 5.69 -3.51
C LYS A 12 -11.86 4.90 -2.23
N LYS A 13 -13.14 4.77 -1.85
CA LYS A 13 -13.56 4.04 -0.64
C LYS A 13 -13.18 2.55 -0.69
N VAL A 14 -13.34 1.92 -1.85
CA VAL A 14 -12.96 0.52 -2.06
C VAL A 14 -11.45 0.34 -1.98
N THR A 15 -10.67 1.23 -2.59
CA THR A 15 -9.21 1.16 -2.58
C THR A 15 -8.66 1.43 -1.18
N LYS A 16 -9.21 2.42 -0.45
CA LYS A 16 -8.87 2.67 0.98
C LYS A 16 -9.17 1.45 1.86
N SER A 17 -10.32 0.82 1.66
CA SER A 17 -10.66 -0.42 2.38
C SER A 17 -9.69 -1.57 2.09
N SER A 18 -9.19 -1.64 0.85
CA SER A 18 -8.18 -2.62 0.44
C SER A 18 -6.82 -2.33 1.09
N LEU A 19 -6.42 -1.07 1.17
CA LEU A 19 -5.23 -0.61 1.90
C LEU A 19 -5.31 -0.99 3.38
N THR A 20 -6.41 -0.63 4.07
CA THR A 20 -6.62 -0.98 5.49
C THR A 20 -6.56 -2.49 5.72
N ARG A 21 -7.13 -3.29 4.82
CA ARG A 21 -7.04 -4.76 4.90
C ARG A 21 -5.61 -5.26 4.73
N LEU A 22 -4.83 -4.66 3.82
CA LEU A 22 -3.43 -5.02 3.62
C LEU A 22 -2.59 -4.64 4.85
N LYS A 23 -2.79 -3.45 5.41
CA LYS A 23 -2.20 -2.97 6.67
C LYS A 23 -2.47 -3.94 7.82
N ASN A 24 -3.73 -4.30 8.06
CA ASN A 24 -4.09 -5.22 9.14
C ASN A 24 -3.49 -6.61 8.97
N LYS A 25 -3.41 -7.12 7.74
CA LYS A 25 -2.74 -8.39 7.46
C LYS A 25 -1.24 -8.29 7.64
N LEU A 26 -0.64 -7.16 7.29
CA LEU A 26 0.78 -6.94 7.49
C LEU A 26 1.07 -6.92 8.99
N ASP A 27 0.37 -6.10 9.76
CA ASP A 27 0.56 -5.97 11.22
C ASP A 27 0.43 -7.32 11.96
N LYS A 28 -0.53 -8.16 11.57
CA LYS A 28 -0.72 -9.49 12.15
C LYS A 28 0.39 -10.49 11.80
N ASP A 29 0.79 -10.52 10.52
CA ASP A 29 1.59 -11.61 9.99
C ASP A 29 3.06 -11.23 9.76
N ILE A 30 3.49 -9.96 9.91
CA ILE A 30 4.78 -9.48 9.37
C ILE A 30 6.01 -10.29 9.78
N ASN A 31 5.97 -10.93 10.95
CA ASN A 31 7.05 -11.76 11.47
C ASN A 31 7.00 -13.23 10.97
N ASP A 32 5.90 -13.66 10.39
CA ASP A 32 5.63 -15.02 9.89
C ASP A 32 5.65 -15.10 8.34
N LEU A 33 5.85 -13.96 7.67
CA LEU A 33 5.86 -13.90 6.20
C LEU A 33 7.23 -14.24 5.62
N ASP A 34 7.24 -15.18 4.69
CA ASP A 34 8.40 -15.47 3.86
C ASP A 34 8.71 -14.36 2.85
N LEU A 35 9.92 -14.41 2.29
CA LEU A 35 10.41 -13.45 1.28
C LEU A 35 9.45 -13.28 0.09
N ILE A 36 8.82 -14.37 -0.35
CA ILE A 36 7.86 -14.34 -1.46
C ILE A 36 6.61 -13.55 -1.07
N ASP A 37 6.03 -13.85 0.10
CA ASP A 37 4.87 -13.14 0.63
C ASP A 37 5.11 -11.64 0.83
N LEU A 38 6.28 -11.28 1.37
CA LEU A 38 6.69 -9.88 1.53
C LEU A 38 6.78 -9.16 0.17
N ASN A 39 7.35 -9.81 -0.85
CA ASN A 39 7.43 -9.24 -2.20
C ASN A 39 6.05 -9.11 -2.88
N VAL A 40 5.18 -10.11 -2.72
CA VAL A 40 3.80 -10.05 -3.25
C VAL A 40 3.02 -8.92 -2.58
N ARG A 41 3.11 -8.78 -1.25
CA ARG A 41 2.46 -7.70 -0.51
C ARG A 41 3.02 -6.32 -0.89
N ARG A 42 4.34 -6.21 -1.10
CA ARG A 42 4.97 -4.99 -1.64
C ARG A 42 4.44 -4.62 -3.02
N SER A 43 4.42 -5.57 -3.96
CA SER A 43 3.90 -5.32 -5.32
C SER A 43 2.43 -4.91 -5.28
N ARG A 44 1.63 -5.53 -4.42
CA ARG A 44 0.22 -5.17 -4.23
C ARG A 44 0.06 -3.77 -3.64
N LEU A 45 0.89 -3.38 -2.69
CA LEU A 45 0.87 -2.05 -2.10
C LEU A 45 1.20 -0.96 -3.11
N VAL A 46 2.20 -1.18 -3.96
CA VAL A 46 2.55 -0.26 -5.07
C VAL A 46 1.37 -0.08 -6.00
N LYS A 47 0.72 -1.17 -6.43
CA LYS A 47 -0.48 -1.09 -7.27
C LYS A 47 -1.62 -0.30 -6.61
N ILE A 48 -1.86 -0.53 -5.32
CA ILE A 48 -2.88 0.21 -4.57
C ILE A 48 -2.55 1.71 -4.53
N SER A 49 -1.27 2.07 -4.34
CA SER A 49 -0.81 3.46 -4.36
C SER A 49 -1.02 4.10 -5.75
N ASP A 50 -0.64 3.41 -6.83
CA ASP A 50 -0.88 3.86 -8.20
C ASP A 50 -2.39 4.06 -8.49
N GLU A 51 -3.23 3.12 -8.04
CA GLU A 51 -4.69 3.21 -8.18
C GLU A 51 -5.26 4.42 -7.41
N ILE A 52 -4.77 4.68 -6.19
CA ILE A 52 -5.16 5.84 -5.39
C ILE A 52 -4.77 7.13 -6.11
N GLU A 53 -3.54 7.22 -6.60
CA GLU A 53 -3.07 8.38 -7.34
C GLU A 53 -3.93 8.66 -8.58
N ALA A 54 -4.24 7.63 -9.37
CA ALA A 54 -5.11 7.76 -10.54
C ALA A 54 -6.52 8.23 -10.18
N ILE A 55 -7.09 7.72 -9.07
CA ILE A 55 -8.41 8.15 -8.58
C ILE A 55 -8.39 9.61 -8.18
N PHE A 56 -7.40 10.04 -7.39
CA PHE A 56 -7.30 11.43 -6.94
C PHE A 56 -7.01 12.39 -8.09
N ASN A 57 -6.16 12.03 -9.05
CA ASN A 57 -5.95 12.83 -10.25
C ASN A 57 -7.27 13.01 -11.01
N GLY A 58 -8.06 11.95 -11.18
CA GLY A 58 -9.39 12.05 -11.79
C GLY A 58 -10.38 12.89 -10.99
N ILE A 59 -10.27 12.92 -9.65
CA ILE A 59 -11.06 13.80 -8.78
C ILE A 59 -10.65 15.25 -8.99
N PHE A 60 -9.35 15.57 -8.98
CA PHE A 60 -8.84 16.92 -9.19
C PHE A 60 -9.18 17.48 -10.58
N GLU A 61 -9.22 16.62 -11.60
CA GLU A 61 -9.67 17.01 -12.95
C GLU A 61 -11.18 17.28 -13.03
N THR A 62 -11.97 16.85 -12.04
CA THR A 62 -13.44 16.90 -12.07
C THR A 62 -14.04 17.84 -11.01
N CYS A 63 -13.30 18.19 -9.95
CA CYS A 63 -13.76 19.04 -8.85
C CYS A 63 -13.34 20.50 -8.99
N ASP A 64 -14.15 21.40 -8.43
CA ASP A 64 -13.85 22.83 -8.33
C ASP A 64 -12.75 23.11 -7.28
N GLU A 65 -12.00 24.20 -7.45
CA GLU A 65 -10.87 24.59 -6.59
C GLU A 65 -11.16 24.57 -5.07
N LYS A 66 -12.42 24.81 -4.67
CA LYS A 66 -12.83 24.81 -3.26
C LYS A 66 -12.86 23.42 -2.62
N GLU A 67 -13.04 22.36 -3.40
CA GLU A 67 -13.00 20.98 -2.90
C GLU A 67 -11.60 20.34 -3.09
N ILE A 68 -10.73 20.97 -3.90
CA ILE A 68 -9.40 20.43 -4.20
C ILE A 68 -8.53 20.36 -2.94
N ASP A 69 -8.56 21.37 -2.08
CA ASP A 69 -7.76 21.37 -0.84
C ASP A 69 -8.10 20.16 0.06
N GLU A 70 -9.38 19.87 0.28
CA GLU A 70 -9.83 18.75 1.12
C GLU A 70 -9.39 17.39 0.53
N TYR A 71 -9.50 17.23 -0.80
CA TYR A 71 -9.00 16.03 -1.46
C TYR A 71 -7.47 15.96 -1.51
N CYS A 72 -6.78 17.11 -1.48
CA CYS A 72 -5.32 17.16 -1.45
C CYS A 72 -4.79 16.69 -0.10
N GLU A 73 -5.35 17.20 1.00
CA GLU A 73 -5.05 16.73 2.36
C GLU A 73 -5.39 15.23 2.51
N GLU A 74 -6.54 14.79 2.00
CA GLU A 74 -6.91 13.38 2.07
C GLU A 74 -5.96 12.48 1.26
N LYS A 75 -5.51 12.94 0.07
CA LYS A 75 -4.52 12.22 -0.75
C LYS A 75 -3.22 12.08 0.02
N GLU A 76 -2.73 13.16 0.61
CA GLU A 76 -1.47 13.18 1.37
C GLU A 76 -1.51 12.17 2.52
N VAL A 77 -2.56 12.21 3.35
CA VAL A 77 -2.72 11.26 4.47
C VAL A 77 -2.72 9.80 3.99
N ILE A 78 -3.41 9.50 2.89
CA ILE A 78 -3.47 8.12 2.37
C ILE A 78 -2.12 7.70 1.78
N MET A 79 -1.40 8.61 1.13
CA MET A 79 -0.09 8.34 0.56
C MET A 79 0.96 8.13 1.65
N ASP A 80 0.93 8.93 2.72
CA ASP A 80 1.78 8.73 3.91
C ASP A 80 1.56 7.34 4.52
N GLU A 81 0.30 6.88 4.63
CA GLU A 81 0.02 5.51 5.10
C GLU A 81 0.60 4.45 4.16
N CYS A 82 0.60 4.68 2.84
CA CYS A 82 1.20 3.77 1.87
C CYS A 82 2.72 3.72 2.02
N ASP A 83 3.36 4.88 2.16
CA ASP A 83 4.81 5.00 2.33
C ASP A 83 5.29 4.36 3.62
N GLU A 84 4.56 4.54 4.73
CA GLU A 84 4.86 3.88 5.99
C GLU A 84 4.82 2.35 5.87
N LEU A 85 3.77 1.81 5.24
CA LEU A 85 3.63 0.37 4.99
C LEU A 85 4.73 -0.16 4.09
N LEU A 86 5.10 0.61 3.05
CA LEU A 86 6.15 0.24 2.12
C LEU A 86 7.51 0.21 2.83
N ALA A 87 7.78 1.18 3.70
CA ALA A 87 8.97 1.22 4.54
C ALA A 87 9.04 0.00 5.48
N ASN A 88 7.92 -0.37 6.10
CA ASN A 88 7.86 -1.55 6.98
C ASN A 88 8.11 -2.87 6.23
N LEU A 89 7.55 -3.01 5.02
CA LEU A 89 7.84 -4.15 4.14
C LEU A 89 9.31 -4.18 3.72
N ASN A 90 9.87 -3.04 3.31
CA ASN A 90 11.27 -2.95 2.90
C ASN A 90 12.23 -3.26 4.06
N ARG A 91 11.93 -2.80 5.28
CA ARG A 91 12.69 -3.17 6.49
C ARG A 91 12.65 -4.67 6.73
N SER A 92 11.50 -5.32 6.54
CA SER A 92 11.34 -6.76 6.72
C SER A 92 12.11 -7.54 5.64
N LEU A 93 12.02 -7.12 4.38
CA LEU A 93 12.82 -7.68 3.28
C LEU A 93 14.34 -7.54 3.53
N LEU A 94 14.77 -6.39 4.04
CA LEU A 94 16.18 -6.15 4.39
C LEU A 94 16.64 -7.06 5.55
N LYS A 95 15.78 -7.34 6.53
CA LYS A 95 16.09 -8.30 7.61
C LYS A 95 16.28 -9.71 7.06
N PHE A 96 15.41 -10.16 6.15
CA PHE A 96 15.58 -11.44 5.44
C PHE A 96 16.90 -11.49 4.65
N SER A 97 17.27 -10.40 3.98
CA SER A 97 18.53 -10.33 3.22
C SER A 97 19.78 -10.26 4.11
N LYS A 98 19.68 -9.75 5.35
CA LYS A 98 20.80 -9.61 6.29
C LYS A 98 20.98 -10.80 7.22
N ASN A 99 20.05 -11.77 7.22
CA ASN A 99 20.15 -12.98 8.02
C ASN A 99 20.37 -14.21 7.11
N PRO A 100 21.60 -14.44 6.57
CA PRO A 100 21.92 -15.65 5.80
C PRO A 100 22.06 -16.91 6.68
N GLU A 101 21.99 -16.79 8.01
CA GLU A 101 22.25 -17.88 8.95
C GLU A 101 20.99 -18.66 9.34
N SER A 102 20.44 -19.41 8.38
CA SER A 102 19.56 -20.57 8.66
C SER A 102 19.54 -21.53 7.46
N ASN A 103 20.69 -21.76 6.83
CA ASN A 103 20.86 -22.92 5.96
C ASN A 103 22.24 -23.55 6.15
N THR A 104 22.64 -23.77 7.41
CA THR A 104 23.55 -24.86 7.73
C THR A 104 22.79 -26.16 7.53
N ARG A 105 22.79 -26.60 6.27
CA ARG A 105 22.52 -27.96 5.83
C ARG A 105 23.17 -28.94 6.83
N PRO A 106 22.43 -29.78 7.58
CA PRO A 106 23.05 -30.85 8.32
C PRO A 106 23.50 -31.89 7.29
N GLY A 107 24.81 -31.97 7.08
CA GLY A 107 25.38 -33.00 6.24
C GLY A 107 26.80 -32.67 5.82
N VAL A 108 27.78 -33.19 6.55
CA VAL A 108 28.76 -34.15 6.03
C VAL A 108 29.45 -34.85 7.21
N MET A 109 29.33 -36.18 7.19
CA MET A 109 30.05 -37.24 7.92
C MET A 109 29.73 -37.49 9.39
#